data_AF-A2EA59-F1
#
_entry.id   AF-A2EA59-F1
#
_cell.length_a   1.000
_cell.length_b   1.000
_cell.length_c   1.000
_cell.angle_alpha   90.00
_cell.angle_beta   90.00
_cell.angle_gamma   90.00
#
_symmetry.space_group_name_H-M   'P 1'
#
loop_
_entity.id
_entity.type
_entity.pdbx_description
1 polymer ?
#
loop_
_entity_poly.entity_id
_entity_poly.type
_entity_poly.pdbx_seq_one_letter_code
_entity_poly.pdbx_strand_id
1 'polypeptide(L)'
;MSNSPILFEKSDNFPKGYLISGWYHVFSIDDSLQSLSIFSKFDRKEILIQQLNLNQNTDKIHYVDYILDDVLFIYATKSQKSIGFFLNINLNQQNYILPPLVEFSLTSLTFHSNILSAFVPHKGSFVVVSKNGISCHDLYLNEYFSIRSLITSCRFVRNYLVYTDNLFLHACSIDLNDKNRVFFNKINSRQLNTLGNPLKLLALSHCLLIIFETSEKATVVQKVLLQSKKFDSITNISKYFLQNNEFSNISFNIFDNALLIYHRPTQKFTLIDMYDADDIQIFPPFDCEFPILEILDSSKAFSDEFMLDTRCNYQVINVTDLNIIAALFRRTNTLTHSIFLLSNLLKGSVDVETMNKIIQTIGPSARSPSTQIRFVKAIQFSGIVDPHLILLALLRYSKILGDDMIDDAKISVIQAAFHPYCRNTLKDMFSLWKLKMNDVIMKYIVTKLDESYWYGIEMFGDILKFAKICTDVGKSEIARKMIIKFVLDGGESSENFTEIRQNYISKFGEDPLIPMSQKQ
;
A
#
# COMPACT_ATOMS: atom_id res chain seq x y z
N MET A 1 8.27 -31.99 9.81
CA MET A 1 8.23 -30.53 9.59
C MET A 1 6.86 -30.23 9.04
N SER A 2 6.09 -29.36 9.68
CA SER A 2 4.72 -29.05 9.23
C SER A 2 4.78 -28.39 7.86
N ASN A 3 3.91 -28.81 6.93
CA ASN A 3 3.73 -28.18 5.61
C ASN A 3 2.93 -26.86 5.73
N SER A 4 3.08 -26.12 6.84
CA SER A 4 2.36 -24.88 7.04
C SER A 4 2.87 -23.83 6.04
N PRO A 5 1.99 -23.12 5.32
CA PRO A 5 2.40 -22.07 4.40
C PRO A 5 3.01 -20.86 5.14
N ILE A 6 2.69 -20.67 6.42
CA ILE A 6 3.31 -19.67 7.29
C ILE A 6 3.89 -20.39 8.51
N LEU A 7 5.20 -20.25 8.68
CA LEU A 7 5.97 -20.79 9.78
C LEU A 7 6.22 -19.69 10.81
N PHE A 8 6.00 -20.03 12.08
CA PHE A 8 6.29 -19.20 13.23
C PHE A 8 7.38 -19.91 14.04
N GLU A 9 8.58 -19.34 14.06
CA GLU A 9 9.74 -19.90 14.77
C GLU A 9 10.01 -19.06 16.02
N LYS A 10 10.18 -19.70 17.17
CA LYS A 10 10.50 -19.00 18.42
C LYS A 10 11.85 -18.28 18.30
N SER A 11 11.83 -16.97 18.56
CA SER A 11 13.02 -16.12 18.52
C SER A 11 13.46 -15.69 19.92
N ASP A 12 12.57 -15.09 20.71
CA ASP A 12 12.88 -14.58 22.06
C ASP A 12 11.73 -14.84 23.03
N ASN A 13 12.03 -14.83 24.33
CA ASN A 13 11.02 -14.81 25.39
C ASN A 13 10.73 -13.37 25.82
N PHE A 14 9.47 -13.04 26.09
CA PHE A 14 9.14 -11.81 26.80
C PHE A 14 9.46 -11.93 28.29
N PRO A 15 9.86 -10.83 28.95
CA PRO A 15 9.84 -10.77 30.40
C PRO A 15 8.39 -10.91 30.89
N LYS A 16 8.24 -11.31 32.15
CA LYS A 16 6.92 -11.39 32.79
C LYS A 16 6.27 -10.00 32.81
N GLY A 17 4.96 -9.97 32.60
CA GLY A 17 4.26 -8.71 32.45
C GLY A 17 3.10 -8.81 31.48
N TYR A 18 2.68 -7.65 30.98
CA TYR A 18 1.69 -7.55 29.91
C TYR A 18 2.22 -6.74 28.72
N LEU A 19 1.65 -7.01 27.54
CA LEU A 19 2.12 -6.45 26.28
C LEU A 19 1.22 -5.31 25.81
N ILE A 20 1.85 -4.26 25.26
CA ILE A 20 1.19 -3.18 24.52
C ILE A 20 1.88 -3.05 23.16
N SER A 21 1.08 -2.98 22.10
CA SER A 21 1.58 -2.83 20.74
C SER A 21 1.61 -1.36 20.33
N GLY A 22 2.78 -0.90 19.89
CA GLY A 22 2.96 0.36 19.18
C GLY A 22 2.97 0.15 17.66
N TRP A 23 3.39 1.16 16.91
CA TRP A 23 3.38 1.09 15.44
C TRP A 23 4.37 0.07 14.85
N TYR A 24 5.56 -0.02 15.44
CA TYR A 24 6.67 -0.86 14.99
C TYR A 24 7.35 -1.58 16.16
N HIS A 25 6.72 -1.55 17.33
CA HIS A 25 7.30 -1.95 18.60
C HIS A 25 6.28 -2.74 19.41
N VAL A 26 6.75 -3.73 20.16
CA VAL A 26 6.02 -4.28 21.30
C VAL A 26 6.67 -3.77 22.56
N PHE A 27 5.84 -3.27 23.47
CA PHE A 27 6.23 -2.86 24.80
C PHE A 27 5.79 -3.95 25.78
N SER A 28 6.75 -4.58 26.44
CA SER A 28 6.48 -5.48 27.56
C SER A 28 6.67 -4.70 28.85
N ILE A 29 5.57 -4.54 29.59
CA ILE A 29 5.52 -3.81 30.85
C ILE A 29 5.59 -4.84 31.98
N ASP A 30 6.60 -4.72 32.82
CA ASP A 30 6.74 -5.58 33.99
C ASP A 30 5.55 -5.40 34.95
N ASP A 31 5.11 -6.49 35.58
CA ASP A 31 3.96 -6.48 36.50
C ASP A 31 4.13 -5.51 37.67
N SER A 32 5.38 -5.20 38.06
CA SER A 32 5.69 -4.21 39.11
C SER A 32 5.54 -2.75 38.65
N LEU A 33 5.31 -2.51 37.35
CA LEU A 33 5.30 -1.20 36.70
C LEU A 33 6.60 -0.41 36.89
N GLN A 34 7.72 -1.09 37.15
CA GLN A 34 9.03 -0.47 37.39
C GLN A 34 9.95 -0.44 36.17
N SER A 35 9.76 -1.35 35.21
CA SER A 35 10.50 -1.37 33.96
C SER A 35 9.59 -1.66 32.77
N LEU A 36 10.07 -1.26 31.60
CA LEU A 36 9.45 -1.49 30.30
C LEU A 36 10.53 -1.94 29.32
N SER A 37 10.31 -3.07 28.67
CA SER A 37 11.15 -3.57 27.59
C SER A 37 10.53 -3.25 26.24
N ILE A 38 11.27 -2.58 25.37
CA ILE A 38 10.92 -2.30 23.99
C ILE A 38 11.51 -3.39 23.11
N PHE A 39 10.65 -4.04 22.34
CA PHE A 39 11.03 -4.99 21.31
C PHE A 39 10.73 -4.37 19.96
N SER A 40 11.79 -4.17 19.16
CA SER A 40 11.68 -3.78 17.76
C SER A 40 12.13 -4.93 16.87
N LYS A 41 12.10 -4.71 15.55
CA LYS A 41 12.66 -5.65 14.58
C LYS A 41 14.15 -5.95 14.79
N PHE A 42 14.91 -4.94 15.23
CA PHE A 42 16.38 -4.98 15.21
C PHE A 42 17.02 -4.96 16.60
N ASP A 43 16.28 -4.52 17.61
CA ASP A 43 16.84 -4.21 18.90
C ASP A 43 15.84 -4.44 20.02
N ARG A 44 16.39 -4.77 21.20
CA ARG A 44 15.68 -4.86 22.46
C ARG A 44 16.31 -3.89 23.45
N LYS A 45 15.49 -2.99 24.00
CA LYS A 45 15.94 -2.02 24.99
C LYS A 45 15.08 -2.10 26.24
N GLU A 46 15.70 -2.23 27.40
CA GLU A 46 15.01 -2.10 28.68
C GLU A 46 15.14 -0.68 29.22
N ILE A 47 14.04 -0.15 29.76
CA ILE A 47 13.94 1.20 30.32
C ILE A 47 13.34 1.10 31.71
N LEU A 48 14.00 1.72 32.68
CA LEU A 48 13.44 1.87 34.02
C LEU A 48 12.41 3.00 34.01
N ILE A 49 11.19 2.69 34.45
CA ILE A 49 10.05 3.62 34.52
C ILE A 49 9.61 3.91 35.96
N GLN A 50 10.44 3.59 36.95
CA GLN A 50 10.18 3.82 38.38
C GLN A 50 9.80 5.28 38.67
N GLN A 51 10.39 6.22 37.94
CA GLN A 51 10.13 7.66 38.05
C GLN A 51 8.67 8.07 37.73
N LEU A 52 7.89 7.22 37.06
CA LEU A 52 6.46 7.46 36.83
C LEU A 52 5.65 7.37 38.14
N ASN A 53 6.22 6.75 39.18
CA ASN A 53 5.62 6.52 40.49
C ASN A 53 4.24 5.86 40.39
N LEU A 54 4.14 4.79 39.60
CA LEU A 54 2.91 4.01 39.44
C LEU A 54 2.86 2.88 40.47
N ASN A 55 1.68 2.67 41.05
CA ASN A 55 1.41 1.60 42.00
C ASN A 55 0.79 0.40 41.28
N GLN A 56 1.49 -0.74 41.26
CA GLN A 56 1.05 -1.99 40.62
C GLN A 56 -0.36 -2.47 41.01
N ASN A 57 -0.86 -2.10 42.20
CA ASN A 57 -2.15 -2.57 42.70
C ASN A 57 -3.33 -1.70 42.22
N THR A 58 -3.08 -0.43 41.88
CA THR A 58 -4.15 0.55 41.59
C THR A 58 -4.03 1.20 40.22
N ASP A 59 -2.84 1.13 39.62
CA ASP A 59 -2.49 1.87 38.43
C ASP A 59 -2.29 0.93 37.24
N LYS A 60 -2.47 1.47 36.03
CA LYS A 60 -2.33 0.69 34.81
C LYS A 60 -1.88 1.58 33.66
N ILE A 61 -0.89 1.12 32.90
CA ILE A 61 -0.51 1.73 31.62
C ILE A 61 -1.42 1.17 30.53
N HIS A 62 -2.05 2.05 29.76
CA HIS A 62 -2.99 1.71 28.69
C HIS A 62 -2.41 1.87 27.29
N TYR A 63 -1.44 2.77 27.12
CA TYR A 63 -0.79 3.02 25.83
C TYR A 63 0.65 3.50 26.03
N VAL A 64 1.53 3.04 25.15
CA VAL A 64 2.92 3.48 25.03
C VAL A 64 3.28 3.53 23.55
N ASP A 65 3.88 4.63 23.11
CA ASP A 65 4.55 4.69 21.81
C ASP A 65 5.55 5.83 21.76
N TYR A 66 6.40 5.84 20.73
CA TYR A 66 7.31 6.95 20.48
C TYR A 66 6.55 8.16 19.96
N ILE A 67 6.62 9.27 20.69
CA ILE A 67 6.16 10.57 20.20
C ILE A 67 7.28 11.35 19.51
N LEU A 68 8.53 11.12 19.90
CA LEU A 68 9.74 11.50 19.17
C LEU A 68 10.71 10.31 19.20
N ASP A 69 11.81 10.35 18.44
CA ASP A 69 12.74 9.21 18.34
C ASP A 69 13.27 8.74 19.71
N ASP A 70 13.48 9.68 20.63
CA ASP A 70 14.00 9.43 21.99
C ASP A 70 12.98 9.74 23.10
N VAL A 71 11.71 9.97 22.76
CA VAL A 71 10.67 10.32 23.74
C VAL A 71 9.47 9.40 23.59
N LEU A 72 9.11 8.73 24.68
CA LEU A 72 7.89 7.94 24.77
C LEU A 72 6.73 8.81 25.27
N PHE A 73 5.58 8.67 24.64
CA PHE A 73 4.30 9.06 25.23
C PHE A 73 3.68 7.85 25.93
N ILE A 74 3.35 8.01 27.21
CA ILE A 74 2.73 6.96 28.03
C ILE A 74 1.41 7.49 28.56
N TYR A 75 0.32 6.77 28.29
CA TYR A 75 -0.97 7.02 28.92
C TYR A 75 -1.24 5.96 29.99
N ALA A 76 -1.46 6.40 31.23
CA ALA A 76 -1.80 5.53 32.35
C ALA A 76 -2.99 6.07 33.16
N THR A 77 -3.63 5.17 33.89
CA THR A 77 -4.46 5.52 35.04
C THR A 77 -3.60 5.46 36.30
N LYS A 78 -3.44 6.59 36.99
CA LYS A 78 -2.68 6.72 38.24
C LYS A 78 -3.62 7.20 39.34
N SER A 79 -3.86 6.38 40.35
CA SER A 79 -4.82 6.67 41.43
C SER A 79 -6.18 7.15 40.88
N GLN A 80 -6.74 6.40 39.93
CA GLN A 80 -8.00 6.69 39.22
C GLN A 80 -8.01 7.95 38.32
N LYS A 81 -6.88 8.64 38.15
CA LYS A 81 -6.75 9.79 37.24
C LYS A 81 -6.09 9.38 35.93
N SER A 82 -6.57 9.91 34.81
CA SER A 82 -5.94 9.72 33.50
C SER A 82 -4.76 10.68 33.35
N ILE A 83 -3.55 10.12 33.29
CA ILE A 83 -2.28 10.84 33.25
C ILE A 83 -1.54 10.51 31.96
N GLY A 84 -1.03 11.55 31.30
CA GLY A 84 -0.07 11.45 30.20
C GLY A 84 1.34 11.72 30.73
N PHE A 85 2.30 10.97 30.21
CA PHE A 85 3.71 11.19 30.46
C PHE A 85 4.47 11.37 29.16
N PHE A 86 5.42 12.30 29.14
CA PHE A 86 6.52 12.28 28.18
C PHE A 86 7.78 11.83 28.91
N LEU A 87 8.35 10.72 28.46
CA LEU A 87 9.52 10.11 29.07
C LEU A 87 10.67 10.14 28.06
N ASN A 88 11.74 10.85 28.39
CA ASN A 88 12.97 10.82 27.61
C ASN A 88 13.78 9.57 27.94
N ILE A 89 14.09 8.76 26.92
CA ILE A 89 14.77 7.47 27.09
C ILE A 89 16.27 7.54 26.74
N ASN A 90 16.78 8.73 26.42
CA ASN A 90 18.17 8.97 26.05
C ASN A 90 18.80 10.06 26.92
N LEU A 91 19.15 9.69 28.15
CA LEU A 91 19.69 10.60 29.18
C LEU A 91 21.12 11.13 28.90
N ASN A 92 21.71 10.80 27.74
CA ASN A 92 23.07 11.19 27.39
C ASN A 92 23.17 12.39 26.41
N GLN A 93 22.05 12.82 25.80
CA GLN A 93 22.05 13.97 24.89
C GLN A 93 21.78 15.27 25.64
N GLN A 94 22.76 16.17 25.74
CA GLN A 94 22.62 17.44 26.48
C GLN A 94 21.59 18.44 25.89
N ASN A 95 21.06 18.18 24.69
CA ASN A 95 20.11 19.06 23.99
C ASN A 95 18.71 18.45 23.99
N TYR A 96 18.03 18.50 25.13
CA TYR A 96 16.66 18.02 25.22
C TYR A 96 15.64 19.04 24.71
N ILE A 97 14.70 18.59 23.89
CA ILE A 97 13.50 19.36 23.54
C ILE A 97 12.54 19.46 24.74
N LEU A 98 12.51 18.43 25.60
CA LEU A 98 11.63 18.33 26.78
C LEU A 98 12.43 17.91 28.02
N PRO A 99 11.99 18.26 29.25
CA PRO A 99 12.54 17.68 30.47
C PRO A 99 12.58 16.13 30.44
N PRO A 100 13.44 15.48 31.26
CA PRO A 100 13.55 14.02 31.29
C PRO A 100 12.22 13.29 31.52
N LEU A 101 11.34 13.90 32.31
CA LEU A 101 9.97 13.45 32.55
C LEU A 101 9.04 14.65 32.60
N VAL A 102 7.94 14.58 31.85
CA VAL A 102 6.80 15.50 31.96
C VAL A 102 5.58 14.68 32.34
N GLU A 103 4.90 15.03 33.44
CA GLU A 103 3.65 14.43 33.89
C GLU A 103 2.52 15.45 33.78
N PHE A 104 1.40 15.08 33.17
CA PHE A 104 0.24 15.97 33.04
C PHE A 104 -1.08 15.20 33.08
N SER A 105 -2.13 15.87 33.54
CA SER A 105 -3.47 15.28 33.58
C SER A 105 -4.14 15.39 32.21
N LEU A 106 -4.54 14.27 31.60
CA LEU A 106 -5.26 14.29 30.33
C LEU A 106 -6.62 14.99 30.44
N THR A 107 -7.23 14.97 31.63
CA THR A 107 -8.49 15.68 31.89
C THR A 107 -8.32 17.18 32.08
N SER A 108 -7.08 17.67 32.26
CA SER A 108 -6.79 19.11 32.25
C SER A 108 -6.72 19.69 30.83
N LEU A 109 -6.67 18.81 29.82
CA LEU A 109 -6.65 19.23 28.42
C LEU A 109 -8.09 19.51 27.94
N THR A 110 -8.28 20.71 27.41
CA THR A 110 -9.47 21.16 26.67
C THR A 110 -10.81 20.91 27.41
N PHE A 111 -11.60 19.94 26.95
CA PHE A 111 -12.93 19.61 27.49
C PHE A 111 -13.02 18.18 28.02
N HIS A 112 -11.87 17.50 28.17
CA HIS A 112 -11.87 16.06 28.38
C HIS A 112 -12.27 15.65 29.80
N SER A 113 -13.35 14.86 29.87
CA SER A 113 -13.65 13.99 31.00
C SER A 113 -13.83 12.55 30.52
N ASN A 114 -13.56 11.57 31.39
CA ASN A 114 -13.69 10.14 31.11
C ASN A 114 -12.93 9.73 29.84
N ILE A 115 -11.59 9.70 29.94
CA ILE A 115 -10.71 9.35 28.83
C ILE A 115 -10.99 7.92 28.37
N LEU A 116 -11.29 7.77 27.08
CA LEU A 116 -11.49 6.49 26.43
C LEU A 116 -10.17 5.94 25.90
N SER A 117 -9.34 6.80 25.32
CA SER A 117 -8.06 6.44 24.74
C SER A 117 -7.17 7.66 24.55
N ALA A 118 -5.86 7.45 24.48
CA ALA A 118 -4.89 8.43 24.02
C ALA A 118 -3.81 7.72 23.21
N PHE A 119 -3.35 8.33 22.12
CA PHE A 119 -2.40 7.71 21.20
C PHE A 119 -1.58 8.74 20.41
N VAL A 120 -0.48 8.31 19.80
CA VAL A 120 0.36 9.14 18.94
C VAL A 120 -0.03 8.91 17.48
N PRO A 121 -0.68 9.89 16.80
CA PRO A 121 -1.02 9.74 15.38
C PRO A 121 0.14 10.10 14.44
N HIS A 122 1.09 10.92 14.90
CA HIS A 122 2.28 11.39 14.18
C HIS A 122 3.36 11.80 15.17
N LYS A 123 4.61 11.76 14.72
CA LYS A 123 5.75 12.28 15.47
C LYS A 123 5.51 13.73 15.91
N GLY A 124 5.69 14.02 17.19
CA GLY A 124 5.53 15.33 17.82
C GLY A 124 4.08 15.67 18.22
N SER A 125 3.14 14.73 18.10
CA SER A 125 1.73 14.98 18.43
C SER A 125 1.10 13.80 19.16
N PHE A 126 0.06 14.07 19.94
CA PHE A 126 -0.77 13.03 20.54
C PHE A 126 -2.24 13.42 20.48
N VAL A 127 -3.11 12.41 20.53
CA VAL A 127 -4.57 12.55 20.48
C VAL A 127 -5.14 12.05 21.78
N VAL A 128 -6.11 12.78 22.30
CA VAL A 128 -6.92 12.38 23.45
C VAL A 128 -8.35 12.20 22.97
N VAL A 129 -8.92 11.04 23.27
CA VAL A 129 -10.32 10.70 23.00
C VAL A 129 -11.00 10.47 24.32
N SER A 130 -12.08 11.20 24.58
CA SER A 130 -12.88 11.06 25.80
C SER A 130 -14.37 11.01 25.46
N LYS A 131 -15.21 10.73 26.46
CA LYS A 131 -16.67 10.75 26.28
C LYS A 131 -17.21 12.07 25.72
N ASN A 132 -16.48 13.18 25.88
CA ASN A 132 -16.90 14.52 25.48
C ASN A 132 -16.36 14.93 24.09
N GLY A 133 -15.44 14.15 23.52
CA GLY A 133 -14.90 14.43 22.19
C GLY A 133 -13.45 14.04 22.01
N ILE A 134 -12.83 14.60 20.97
CA ILE A 134 -11.46 14.33 20.53
C ILE A 134 -10.67 15.63 20.51
N SER A 135 -9.43 15.62 20.94
CA SER A 135 -8.49 16.71 20.63
C SER A 135 -7.10 16.17 20.33
N CYS A 136 -6.32 16.92 19.56
CA CYS A 136 -4.93 16.61 19.26
C CYS A 136 -4.04 17.75 19.70
N HIS A 137 -2.89 17.39 20.24
CA HIS A 137 -1.97 18.31 20.90
C HIS A 137 -0.54 18.10 20.41
N ASP A 138 0.27 19.15 20.54
CA ASP A 138 1.72 19.07 20.43
C ASP A 138 2.38 18.69 21.77
N LEU A 139 3.71 18.66 21.78
CA LEU A 139 4.53 18.37 22.97
C LEU A 139 4.43 19.44 24.07
N TYR A 140 3.97 20.65 23.74
CA TYR A 140 3.76 21.74 24.68
C TYR A 140 2.31 21.82 25.16
N LEU A 141 1.50 20.80 24.84
CA LEU A 141 0.08 20.69 25.18
C LEU A 141 -0.79 21.75 24.47
N ASN A 142 -0.30 22.36 23.39
CA ASN A 142 -1.11 23.25 22.56
C ASN A 142 -2.02 22.41 21.66
N GLU A 143 -3.28 22.84 21.56
CA GLU A 143 -4.27 22.19 20.71
C GLU A 143 -4.01 22.49 19.23
N TYR A 144 -3.88 21.45 18.41
CA TYR A 144 -3.97 21.54 16.96
C TYR A 144 -5.43 21.63 16.49
N PHE A 145 -6.28 20.78 17.06
CA PHE A 145 -7.71 20.79 16.82
C PHE A 145 -8.47 20.10 17.95
N SER A 146 -9.76 20.37 18.01
CA SER A 146 -10.69 19.61 18.84
C SER A 146 -12.08 19.48 18.22
N ILE A 147 -12.77 18.40 18.60
CA ILE A 147 -14.14 18.09 18.21
C ILE A 147 -14.92 17.72 19.45
N ARG A 148 -15.99 18.46 19.72
CA ARG A 148 -16.95 18.08 20.76
C ARG A 148 -17.97 17.11 20.17
N SER A 149 -17.99 15.90 20.71
CA SER A 149 -18.94 14.85 20.32
C SER A 149 -19.13 13.88 21.49
N LEU A 150 -20.35 13.37 21.66
CA LEU A 150 -20.63 12.36 22.67
C LEU A 150 -20.17 10.99 22.18
N ILE A 151 -18.93 10.64 22.50
CA ILE A 151 -18.29 9.42 22.00
C ILE A 151 -18.63 8.25 22.92
N THR A 152 -19.18 7.18 22.38
CA THR A 152 -19.47 5.97 23.15
C THR A 152 -18.30 4.99 23.12
N SER A 153 -17.68 4.79 21.95
CA SER A 153 -16.53 3.92 21.78
C SER A 153 -15.56 4.45 20.72
N CYS A 154 -14.31 4.02 20.79
CA CYS A 154 -13.31 4.33 19.78
C CYS A 154 -12.28 3.21 19.61
N ARG A 155 -11.72 3.11 18.41
CA ARG A 155 -10.58 2.28 18.03
C ARG A 155 -9.66 3.08 17.13
N PHE A 156 -8.36 2.93 17.31
CA PHE A 156 -7.38 3.61 16.48
C PHE A 156 -6.34 2.60 15.99
N VAL A 157 -5.72 2.93 14.87
CA VAL A 157 -4.53 2.25 14.37
C VAL A 157 -3.73 3.28 13.59
N ARG A 158 -2.47 3.45 13.95
CA ARG A 158 -1.62 4.52 13.38
C ARG A 158 -2.30 5.88 13.51
N ASN A 159 -2.42 6.61 12.40
CA ASN A 159 -3.09 7.91 12.32
C ASN A 159 -4.60 7.81 12.02
N TYR A 160 -5.17 6.60 11.99
CA TYR A 160 -6.60 6.41 11.76
C TYR A 160 -7.35 6.21 13.07
N LEU A 161 -8.51 6.86 13.18
CA LEU A 161 -9.41 6.76 14.31
C LEU A 161 -10.81 6.45 13.80
N VAL A 162 -11.39 5.39 14.37
CA VAL A 162 -12.80 5.07 14.24
C VAL A 162 -13.47 5.31 15.58
N TYR A 163 -14.58 6.03 15.59
CA TYR A 163 -15.35 6.25 16.80
C TYR A 163 -16.84 6.22 16.54
N THR A 164 -17.62 5.92 17.56
CA THR A 164 -19.07 5.96 17.51
C THR A 164 -19.58 7.12 18.34
N ASP A 165 -20.42 7.97 17.75
CA ASP A 165 -21.43 8.69 18.52
C ASP A 165 -22.70 7.81 18.55
N ASN A 166 -23.64 8.08 19.46
CA ASN A 166 -24.85 7.25 19.62
C ASN A 166 -25.61 6.92 18.32
N LEU A 167 -25.40 7.68 17.25
CA LEU A 167 -26.14 7.58 15.98
C LEU A 167 -25.25 7.14 14.80
N PHE A 168 -23.95 7.44 14.83
CA PHE A 168 -23.06 7.32 13.68
C PHE A 168 -21.71 6.72 14.03
N LEU A 169 -21.23 5.85 13.14
CA LEU A 169 -19.84 5.43 13.07
C LEU A 169 -19.07 6.48 12.26
N HIS A 170 -17.92 6.92 12.76
CA HIS A 170 -17.04 7.85 12.08
C HIS A 170 -15.69 7.19 11.86
N ALA A 171 -15.09 7.39 10.69
CA ALA A 171 -13.75 6.90 10.38
C ALA A 171 -12.93 8.08 9.83
N CYS A 172 -11.92 8.51 10.57
CA CYS A 172 -11.13 9.68 10.24
C CYS A 172 -9.64 9.36 10.16
N SER A 173 -8.94 10.11 9.32
CA SER A 173 -7.49 10.11 9.23
C SER A 173 -6.99 11.43 9.80
N ILE A 174 -6.11 11.35 10.78
CA ILE A 174 -5.43 12.51 11.33
C ILE A 174 -4.20 12.72 10.44
N ASP A 175 -4.06 13.90 9.84
CA ASP A 175 -2.90 14.28 9.01
C ASP A 175 -2.52 15.71 9.39
N LEU A 176 -1.23 15.95 9.63
CA LEU A 176 -0.71 17.23 10.11
C LEU A 176 0.16 17.95 9.07
N ASN A 177 0.34 17.38 7.86
CA ASN A 177 1.31 17.86 6.88
C ASN A 177 0.95 19.19 6.19
N ASP A 178 -0.33 19.59 6.14
CA ASP A 178 -0.77 20.83 5.50
C ASP A 178 -1.69 21.64 6.44
N LYS A 179 -1.12 22.61 7.16
CA LYS A 179 -1.86 23.61 7.98
C LYS A 179 -2.79 23.04 9.06
N ASN A 180 -2.34 22.06 9.86
CA ASN A 180 -3.13 21.48 10.96
C ASN A 180 -4.54 21.00 10.50
N ARG A 181 -4.69 20.60 9.24
CA ARG A 181 -5.99 20.17 8.69
C ARG A 181 -6.19 18.69 8.88
N VAL A 182 -7.04 18.35 9.84
CA VAL A 182 -7.57 16.99 9.97
C VAL A 182 -8.55 16.71 8.85
N PHE A 183 -8.33 15.60 8.15
CA PHE A 183 -9.31 15.09 7.20
C PHE A 183 -10.33 14.22 7.93
N PHE A 184 -11.46 14.84 8.30
CA PHE A 184 -12.64 14.12 8.75
C PHE A 184 -13.41 13.57 7.56
N ASN A 185 -13.34 12.26 7.32
CA ASN A 185 -14.40 11.61 6.58
C ASN A 185 -15.49 11.24 7.58
N LYS A 186 -16.52 12.09 7.69
CA LYS A 186 -17.76 11.68 8.36
C LYS A 186 -18.45 10.68 7.45
N ILE A 187 -18.18 9.40 7.64
CA ILE A 187 -18.81 8.36 6.83
C ILE A 187 -20.06 7.91 7.55
N ASN A 188 -21.21 8.44 7.13
CA ASN A 188 -22.51 8.14 7.74
C ASN A 188 -22.85 6.64 7.56
N SER A 189 -22.69 5.85 8.61
CA SER A 189 -23.18 4.48 8.65
C SER A 189 -24.45 4.43 9.52
N ARG A 190 -25.60 4.25 8.86
CA ARG A 190 -26.88 3.87 9.50
C ARG A 190 -26.84 2.41 10.02
N GLN A 191 -25.69 1.75 10.03
CA GLN A 191 -25.52 0.32 10.30
C GLN A 191 -25.15 0.00 11.75
N LEU A 192 -24.99 1.00 12.63
CA LEU A 192 -24.65 0.76 14.03
C LEU A 192 -25.70 -0.04 14.80
N ASN A 193 -26.99 0.12 14.46
CA ASN A 193 -28.06 -0.66 15.09
C ASN A 193 -27.91 -2.17 14.83
N THR A 194 -27.29 -2.55 13.70
CA THR A 194 -27.09 -3.95 13.31
C THR A 194 -25.71 -4.48 13.68
N LEU A 195 -24.68 -3.63 13.64
CA LEU A 195 -23.28 -4.03 13.81
C LEU A 195 -22.73 -3.81 15.22
N GLY A 196 -23.37 -2.98 16.05
CA GLY A 196 -22.84 -2.63 17.37
C GLY A 196 -21.58 -1.74 17.32
N ASN A 197 -20.81 -1.75 18.41
CA ASN A 197 -19.59 -0.93 18.52
C ASN A 197 -18.38 -1.63 17.87
N PRO A 198 -17.46 -0.87 17.25
CA PRO A 198 -16.24 -1.43 16.67
C PRO A 198 -15.37 -2.07 17.74
N LEU A 199 -14.96 -3.32 17.49
CA LEU A 199 -14.15 -4.11 18.42
C LEU A 199 -12.66 -4.02 18.11
N LYS A 200 -12.29 -3.97 16.83
CA LYS A 200 -10.90 -3.83 16.37
C LYS A 200 -10.85 -3.04 15.07
N LEU A 201 -9.74 -2.33 14.88
CA LEU A 201 -9.44 -1.57 13.66
C LEU A 201 -8.09 -2.04 13.13
N LEU A 202 -8.03 -2.35 11.84
CA LEU A 202 -6.81 -2.72 11.14
C LEU A 202 -6.64 -1.82 9.91
N ALA A 203 -5.40 -1.49 9.57
CA ALA A 203 -5.08 -0.69 8.40
C ALA A 203 -4.27 -1.50 7.38
N LEU A 204 -4.85 -1.67 6.20
CA LEU A 204 -4.15 -2.12 5.00
C LEU A 204 -3.64 -0.89 4.22
N SER A 205 -2.78 -1.13 3.23
CA SER A 205 -2.25 -0.04 2.39
C SER A 205 -3.34 0.68 1.57
N HIS A 206 -4.42 0.00 1.23
CA HIS A 206 -5.51 0.51 0.37
C HIS A 206 -6.85 0.72 1.09
N CYS A 207 -7.05 0.14 2.28
CA CYS A 207 -8.31 0.21 3.02
C CYS A 207 -8.13 0.11 4.55
N LEU A 208 -9.17 0.50 5.28
CA LEU A 208 -9.34 0.16 6.70
C LEU A 208 -10.30 -1.02 6.82
N LEU A 209 -10.01 -1.92 7.76
CA LEU A 209 -10.88 -3.02 8.13
C LEU A 209 -11.38 -2.76 9.55
N ILE A 210 -12.70 -2.62 9.69
CA ILE A 210 -13.37 -2.41 10.97
C ILE A 210 -14.09 -3.69 11.33
N ILE A 211 -13.77 -4.24 12.50
CA ILE A 211 -14.29 -5.52 12.96
C ILE A 211 -15.38 -5.28 14.00
N PHE A 212 -16.52 -5.94 13.81
CA PHE A 212 -17.71 -5.85 14.64
C PHE A 212 -18.16 -7.22 15.12
N GLU A 213 -18.90 -7.24 16.23
CA GLU A 213 -19.72 -8.37 16.65
C GLU A 213 -21.18 -7.93 16.55
N THR A 214 -21.96 -8.63 15.73
CA THR A 214 -23.38 -8.33 15.53
C THR A 214 -24.20 -8.67 16.77
N SER A 215 -25.46 -8.23 16.81
CA SER A 215 -26.41 -8.63 17.86
C SER A 215 -26.60 -10.15 17.99
N GLU A 216 -26.32 -10.90 16.92
CA GLU A 216 -26.38 -12.37 16.88
C GLU A 216 -25.05 -13.03 17.26
N LYS A 217 -24.09 -12.27 17.81
CA LYS A 217 -22.71 -12.70 18.12
C LYS A 217 -21.92 -13.18 16.90
N ALA A 218 -22.29 -12.76 15.69
CA ALA A 218 -21.51 -13.06 14.50
C ALA A 218 -20.40 -12.01 14.34
N THR A 219 -19.17 -12.47 14.05
CA THR A 219 -18.07 -11.55 13.77
C THR A 219 -18.06 -11.16 12.29
N VAL A 220 -18.06 -9.86 12.01
CA VAL A 220 -18.06 -9.33 10.64
C VAL A 220 -16.97 -8.27 10.44
N VAL A 221 -16.50 -8.15 9.21
CA VAL A 221 -15.48 -7.18 8.79
C VAL A 221 -16.09 -6.23 7.78
N GLN A 222 -16.09 -4.95 8.11
CA GLN A 222 -16.48 -3.87 7.21
C GLN A 222 -15.23 -3.25 6.61
N LYS A 223 -15.15 -3.23 5.28
CA LYS A 223 -14.07 -2.58 4.54
C LYS A 223 -14.39 -1.11 4.27
N VAL A 224 -13.40 -0.23 4.42
CA VAL A 224 -13.47 1.19 4.08
C VAL A 224 -12.31 1.53 3.15
N LEU A 225 -12.61 1.83 1.89
CA LEU A 225 -11.57 2.17 0.90
C LEU A 225 -11.00 3.56 1.16
N LEU A 226 -9.67 3.68 1.26
CA LEU A 226 -9.01 4.96 1.56
C LEU A 226 -9.18 5.99 0.44
N GLN A 227 -9.17 5.54 -0.82
CA GLN A 227 -9.26 6.43 -2.00
C GLN A 227 -10.68 6.95 -2.24
N SER A 228 -11.69 6.07 -2.17
CA SER A 228 -13.08 6.45 -2.45
C SER A 228 -13.81 6.99 -1.21
N LYS A 229 -13.24 6.79 -0.01
CA LYS A 229 -13.81 7.22 1.27
C LYS A 229 -15.24 6.69 1.51
N LYS A 230 -15.55 5.55 0.91
CA LYS A 230 -16.85 4.86 1.00
C LYS A 230 -16.69 3.55 1.77
N PHE A 231 -17.74 3.20 2.51
CA PHE A 231 -17.93 1.83 2.99
C PHE A 231 -18.16 0.94 1.79
N ASP A 232 -17.41 -0.16 1.73
CA ASP A 232 -17.53 -1.20 0.71
C ASP A 232 -18.33 -2.39 1.28
N SER A 233 -18.15 -3.58 0.71
CA SER A 233 -18.75 -4.82 1.19
C SER A 233 -18.53 -5.12 2.69
N ILE A 234 -19.51 -5.79 3.29
CA ILE A 234 -19.40 -6.45 4.61
C ILE A 234 -19.06 -7.91 4.36
N THR A 235 -17.96 -8.38 4.96
CA THR A 235 -17.56 -9.78 4.93
C THR A 235 -17.92 -10.44 6.25
N ASN A 236 -18.76 -11.47 6.19
CA ASN A 236 -19.03 -12.31 7.36
C ASN A 236 -17.90 -13.33 7.55
N ILE A 237 -17.27 -13.34 8.72
CA ILE A 237 -16.15 -14.25 9.02
C ILE A 237 -16.62 -15.69 9.25
N SER A 238 -17.91 -15.90 9.56
CA SER A 238 -18.44 -17.23 9.83
C SER A 238 -18.34 -18.19 8.65
N LYS A 239 -18.14 -17.69 7.43
CA LYS A 239 -17.95 -18.56 6.25
C LYS A 239 -16.62 -19.31 6.24
N TYR A 240 -15.62 -18.85 7.00
CA TYR A 240 -14.30 -19.51 7.07
C TYR A 240 -14.16 -20.46 8.26
N PHE A 241 -15.01 -20.31 9.27
CA PHE A 241 -14.95 -21.08 10.51
C PHE A 241 -16.35 -21.58 10.88
N LEU A 242 -16.52 -22.91 10.85
CA LEU A 242 -17.82 -23.58 10.91
C LEU A 242 -18.51 -23.52 12.29
N GLN A 243 -17.84 -23.11 13.38
CA GLN A 243 -18.39 -23.21 14.76
C GLN A 243 -17.87 -22.09 15.70
N ASN A 244 -18.75 -21.60 16.59
CA ASN A 244 -18.49 -20.69 17.73
C ASN A 244 -17.53 -19.51 17.46
N ASN A 245 -17.94 -18.62 16.56
CA ASN A 245 -17.22 -17.42 16.16
C ASN A 245 -17.39 -16.23 17.13
N GLU A 246 -17.43 -16.51 18.44
CA GLU A 246 -17.38 -15.45 19.45
C GLU A 246 -16.07 -14.67 19.28
N PHE A 247 -16.15 -13.34 19.35
CA PHE A 247 -15.01 -12.48 19.04
C PHE A 247 -13.76 -12.81 19.89
N SER A 248 -13.94 -13.19 21.16
CA SER A 248 -12.86 -13.57 22.08
C SER A 248 -12.05 -14.81 21.63
N ASN A 249 -12.62 -15.63 20.76
CA ASN A 249 -12.00 -16.82 20.22
C ASN A 249 -11.21 -16.55 18.94
N ILE A 250 -11.29 -15.33 18.40
CA ILE A 250 -10.69 -14.97 17.12
C ILE A 250 -9.66 -13.86 17.32
N SER A 251 -8.49 -14.01 16.71
CA SER A 251 -7.48 -12.94 16.63
C SER A 251 -7.31 -12.48 15.19
N PHE A 252 -7.37 -11.17 14.98
CA PHE A 252 -7.30 -10.56 13.64
C PHE A 252 -6.01 -9.75 13.51
N ASN A 253 -5.22 -10.04 12.49
CA ASN A 253 -3.93 -9.42 12.26
C ASN A 253 -3.74 -9.07 10.79
N ILE A 254 -2.80 -8.17 10.51
CA ILE A 254 -2.37 -7.89 9.13
C ILE A 254 -1.08 -8.66 8.86
N PHE A 255 -1.06 -9.39 7.74
CA PHE A 255 0.13 -10.08 7.25
C PHE A 255 0.24 -9.89 5.74
N ASP A 256 1.36 -9.32 5.28
CA ASP A 256 1.66 -9.08 3.85
C ASP A 256 0.47 -8.45 3.09
N ASN A 257 -0.06 -7.35 3.67
CA ASN A 257 -1.22 -6.61 3.17
C ASN A 257 -2.51 -7.45 2.99
N ALA A 258 -2.66 -8.54 3.73
CA ALA A 258 -3.89 -9.32 3.88
C ALA A 258 -4.36 -9.40 5.33
N LEU A 259 -5.62 -9.79 5.52
CA LEU A 259 -6.19 -10.11 6.81
C LEU A 259 -5.81 -11.55 7.18
N LEU A 260 -5.06 -11.72 8.25
CA LEU A 260 -4.78 -13.01 8.86
C LEU A 260 -5.70 -13.21 10.06
N ILE A 261 -6.49 -14.29 10.05
CA ILE A 261 -7.43 -14.64 11.10
C ILE A 261 -6.97 -15.90 11.80
N TYR A 262 -6.78 -15.84 13.11
CA TYR A 262 -6.53 -16.99 13.97
C TYR A 262 -7.81 -17.38 14.69
N HIS A 263 -8.24 -18.63 14.56
CA HIS A 263 -9.34 -19.18 15.35
C HIS A 263 -8.78 -20.07 16.46
N ARG A 264 -8.78 -19.56 17.69
CA ARG A 264 -8.19 -20.20 18.88
C ARG A 264 -8.74 -21.61 19.15
N PRO A 265 -10.06 -21.87 19.10
CA PRO A 265 -10.61 -23.19 19.40
C PRO A 265 -10.12 -24.28 18.45
N THR A 266 -9.95 -23.96 17.16
CA THR A 266 -9.45 -24.93 16.18
C THR A 266 -7.95 -24.83 15.95
N GLN A 267 -7.27 -23.83 16.53
CA GLN A 267 -5.86 -23.50 16.30
C GLN A 267 -5.50 -23.33 14.82
N LYS A 268 -6.42 -22.74 14.04
CA LYS A 268 -6.25 -22.58 12.59
C LYS A 268 -6.14 -21.12 12.18
N PHE A 269 -5.28 -20.89 11.20
CA PHE A 269 -5.17 -19.63 10.49
C PHE A 269 -5.88 -19.67 9.15
N THR A 270 -6.46 -18.53 8.78
CA THR A 270 -6.92 -18.24 7.42
C THR A 270 -6.35 -16.90 6.99
N LEU A 271 -5.73 -16.86 5.80
CA LEU A 271 -5.21 -15.63 5.20
C LEU A 271 -6.15 -15.20 4.07
N ILE A 272 -6.67 -13.99 4.16
CA ILE A 272 -7.71 -13.45 3.29
C ILE A 272 -7.20 -12.15 2.65
N ASP A 273 -7.21 -12.12 1.33
CA ASP A 273 -6.98 -10.92 0.56
C ASP A 273 -8.26 -10.08 0.49
N MET A 274 -8.18 -8.83 0.94
CA MET A 274 -9.31 -7.88 1.02
C MET A 274 -9.12 -6.72 0.04
N TYR A 275 -8.45 -6.97 -1.10
CA TYR A 275 -8.17 -5.92 -2.09
C TYR A 275 -9.40 -5.53 -2.89
N ASP A 276 -10.04 -6.51 -3.52
CA ASP A 276 -11.21 -6.33 -4.38
C ASP A 276 -12.51 -6.36 -3.56
N ALA A 277 -13.67 -6.27 -4.24
CA ALA A 277 -14.99 -6.31 -3.58
C ALA A 277 -15.24 -7.67 -2.91
N ASP A 278 -14.71 -8.72 -3.54
CA ASP A 278 -14.73 -10.08 -3.04
C ASP A 278 -13.48 -10.33 -2.18
N ASP A 279 -13.70 -11.00 -1.05
CA ASP A 279 -12.62 -11.55 -0.25
C ASP A 279 -12.09 -12.85 -0.88
N ILE A 280 -10.77 -13.02 -0.89
CA ILE A 280 -10.12 -14.18 -1.51
C ILE A 280 -9.29 -14.91 -0.46
N GLN A 281 -9.65 -16.14 -0.16
CA GLN A 281 -8.85 -17.00 0.72
C GLN A 281 -7.62 -17.51 -0.05
N ILE A 282 -6.41 -17.18 0.44
CA ILE A 282 -5.15 -17.46 -0.26
C ILE A 282 -4.68 -18.91 -0.04
N PHE A 283 -4.89 -19.43 1.16
CA PHE A 283 -4.54 -20.79 1.55
C PHE A 283 -5.77 -21.47 2.18
N PRO A 284 -5.93 -22.79 2.01
CA PRO A 284 -6.77 -23.56 2.92
C PRO A 284 -6.38 -23.29 4.38
N PRO A 285 -7.31 -23.39 5.35
CA PRO A 285 -6.99 -23.10 6.73
C PRO A 285 -5.87 -24.04 7.21
N PHE A 286 -4.86 -23.49 7.88
CA PHE A 286 -3.66 -24.23 8.27
C PHE A 286 -3.40 -24.10 9.78
N ASP A 287 -2.78 -25.12 10.36
CA ASP A 287 -2.55 -25.19 11.80
C ASP A 287 -1.41 -24.27 12.23
N CYS A 288 -1.47 -23.79 13.47
CA CYS A 288 -0.34 -23.11 14.09
C CYS A 288 -0.14 -23.59 15.53
N GLU A 289 1.12 -23.79 15.87
CA GLU A 289 1.55 -24.26 17.18
C GLU A 289 1.44 -23.18 18.25
N PHE A 290 1.43 -21.89 17.86
CA PHE A 290 1.47 -20.76 18.78
C PHE A 290 0.23 -19.86 18.66
N PRO A 291 -0.40 -19.47 19.78
CA PRO A 291 -1.47 -18.47 19.75
C PRO A 291 -0.89 -17.09 19.47
N ILE A 292 -0.97 -16.65 18.21
CA ILE A 292 -0.46 -15.32 17.82
C ILE A 292 -1.44 -14.25 18.30
N LEU A 293 -0.93 -13.30 19.09
CA LEU A 293 -1.68 -12.11 19.49
C LEU A 293 -1.66 -11.09 18.37
N GLU A 294 -0.46 -10.74 17.90
CA GLU A 294 -0.27 -9.69 16.91
C GLU A 294 1.00 -9.87 16.07
N ILE A 295 0.97 -9.25 14.89
CA ILE A 295 2.02 -9.28 13.88
C ILE A 295 2.53 -7.85 13.72
N LEU A 296 3.81 -7.63 14.02
CA LEU A 296 4.46 -6.34 13.88
C LEU A 296 4.73 -6.03 12.42
N ASP A 297 5.29 -7.01 11.71
CA ASP A 297 5.58 -6.92 10.29
C ASP A 297 5.60 -8.32 9.64
N SER A 298 5.92 -8.40 8.35
CA SER A 298 5.97 -9.68 7.62
C SER A 298 7.05 -10.66 8.10
N SER A 299 7.91 -10.27 9.06
CA SER A 299 9.01 -11.06 9.61
C SER A 299 8.91 -11.33 11.11
N LYS A 300 8.07 -10.60 11.86
CA LYS A 300 7.94 -10.74 13.31
C LYS A 300 6.48 -10.77 13.75
N ALA A 301 6.17 -11.75 14.58
CA ALA A 301 4.91 -11.89 15.30
C ALA A 301 5.17 -12.14 16.77
N PHE A 302 4.13 -12.12 17.59
CA PHE A 302 4.27 -12.46 18.99
C PHE A 302 3.04 -13.13 19.59
N SER A 303 3.30 -13.98 20.58
CA SER A 303 2.32 -14.57 21.48
C SER A 303 2.42 -13.90 22.85
N ASP A 304 1.67 -14.40 23.84
CA ASP A 304 1.78 -13.94 25.23
C ASP A 304 3.20 -14.14 25.81
N GLU A 305 3.91 -15.18 25.36
CA GLU A 305 5.18 -15.60 25.97
C GLU A 305 6.40 -15.36 25.07
N PHE A 306 6.20 -15.34 23.74
CA PHE A 306 7.31 -15.41 22.79
C PHE A 306 7.20 -14.39 21.68
N MET A 307 8.35 -13.84 21.30
CA MET A 307 8.52 -13.24 19.99
C MET A 307 8.84 -14.34 18.98
N LEU A 308 8.22 -14.28 17.81
CA LEU A 308 8.26 -15.29 16.77
C LEU A 308 8.81 -14.67 15.48
N ASP A 309 9.79 -15.33 14.86
CA ASP A 309 10.17 -15.09 13.48
C ASP A 309 9.11 -15.69 12.55
N THR A 310 8.63 -14.90 11.61
CA THR A 310 7.63 -15.33 10.62
C THR A 310 8.27 -15.55 9.27
N ARG A 311 8.00 -16.71 8.68
CA ARG A 311 8.38 -17.03 7.30
C ARG A 311 7.16 -17.53 6.56
N CYS A 312 6.96 -17.06 5.34
CA CYS A 312 5.88 -17.57 4.48
C CYS A 312 6.46 -18.22 3.23
N ASN A 313 5.98 -19.41 2.92
CA ASN A 313 6.28 -20.12 1.69
C ASN A 313 5.07 -20.12 0.76
N TYR A 314 4.96 -19.09 -0.08
CA TYR A 314 3.93 -19.02 -1.11
C TYR A 314 4.11 -20.03 -2.25
N GLN A 315 5.28 -20.69 -2.37
CA GLN A 315 5.55 -21.65 -3.46
C GLN A 315 4.70 -22.91 -3.36
N VAL A 316 4.14 -23.20 -2.18
CA VAL A 316 3.21 -24.33 -1.99
C VAL A 316 1.87 -24.12 -2.71
N ILE A 317 1.54 -22.89 -3.12
CA ILE A 317 0.32 -22.59 -3.88
C ILE A 317 0.53 -23.03 -5.32
N ASN A 318 -0.12 -24.11 -5.74
CA ASN A 318 -0.12 -24.55 -7.13
C ASN A 318 -1.56 -24.59 -7.66
N VAL A 319 -2.09 -23.41 -8.00
CA VAL A 319 -3.49 -23.24 -8.43
C VAL A 319 -3.58 -22.51 -9.75
N THR A 320 -4.71 -22.68 -10.43
CA THR A 320 -5.05 -21.97 -11.68
C THR A 320 -6.07 -20.85 -11.48
N ASP A 321 -6.51 -20.62 -10.24
CA ASP A 321 -7.46 -19.56 -9.91
C ASP A 321 -6.84 -18.17 -10.13
N LEU A 322 -7.46 -17.38 -11.01
CA LEU A 322 -6.99 -16.05 -11.39
C LEU A 322 -6.98 -15.07 -10.23
N ASN A 323 -7.95 -15.17 -9.30
CA ASN A 323 -8.06 -14.28 -8.15
C ASN A 323 -6.95 -14.55 -7.14
N ILE A 324 -6.60 -15.83 -6.91
CA ILE A 324 -5.47 -16.19 -6.07
C ILE A 324 -4.16 -15.70 -6.70
N ILE A 325 -3.97 -15.90 -8.00
CA ILE A 325 -2.77 -15.40 -8.70
C ILE A 325 -2.69 -13.87 -8.61
N ALA A 326 -3.79 -13.16 -8.86
CA ALA A 326 -3.88 -11.70 -8.71
C ALA A 326 -3.50 -11.25 -7.30
N ALA A 327 -4.00 -11.94 -6.26
CA ALA A 327 -3.61 -11.69 -4.89
C ALA A 327 -2.10 -11.87 -4.69
N LEU A 328 -1.50 -12.93 -5.22
CA LEU A 328 -0.06 -13.13 -5.14
C LEU A 328 0.72 -12.02 -5.85
N PHE A 329 0.24 -11.48 -6.98
CA PHE A 329 0.90 -10.35 -7.66
C PHE A 329 1.06 -9.07 -6.81
N ARG A 330 0.21 -8.89 -5.79
CA ARG A 330 0.22 -7.70 -4.90
C ARG A 330 1.25 -7.79 -3.76
N ARG A 331 1.93 -8.92 -3.61
CA ARG A 331 2.78 -9.24 -2.45
C ARG A 331 4.26 -9.14 -2.77
N THR A 332 5.04 -8.72 -1.77
CA THR A 332 6.44 -8.31 -1.96
C THR A 332 7.38 -9.45 -2.37
N ASN A 333 7.11 -10.69 -1.94
CA ASN A 333 8.02 -11.83 -2.10
C ASN A 333 7.47 -12.97 -2.97
N THR A 334 6.39 -12.72 -3.70
CA THR A 334 5.64 -13.73 -4.46
C THR A 334 5.75 -13.56 -5.96
N LEU A 335 6.34 -12.46 -6.44
CA LEU A 335 6.30 -12.08 -7.85
C LEU A 335 6.85 -13.19 -8.77
N THR A 336 7.97 -13.81 -8.42
CA THR A 336 8.55 -14.91 -9.21
C THR A 336 7.59 -16.10 -9.31
N HIS A 337 6.95 -16.48 -8.20
CA HIS A 337 5.99 -17.59 -8.19
C HIS A 337 4.69 -17.25 -8.92
N SER A 338 4.20 -16.02 -8.75
CA SER A 338 3.00 -15.52 -9.44
C SER A 338 3.19 -15.52 -10.95
N ILE A 339 4.39 -15.15 -11.40
CA ILE A 339 4.78 -15.19 -12.82
C ILE A 339 4.90 -16.62 -13.32
N PHE A 340 5.40 -17.56 -12.50
CA PHE A 340 5.41 -18.97 -12.84
C PHE A 340 3.99 -19.52 -13.04
N LEU A 341 3.06 -19.25 -12.11
CA LEU A 341 1.66 -19.65 -12.22
C LEU A 341 0.99 -19.03 -13.45
N LEU A 342 1.18 -17.72 -13.68
CA LEU A 342 0.69 -17.03 -14.88
C LEU A 342 1.25 -17.66 -16.16
N SER A 343 2.54 -17.96 -16.21
CA SER A 343 3.18 -18.56 -17.39
C SER A 343 2.62 -19.96 -17.67
N ASN A 344 2.33 -20.75 -16.62
CA ASN A 344 1.71 -22.06 -16.78
C ASN A 344 0.26 -21.95 -17.29
N LEU A 345 -0.51 -20.96 -16.82
CA LEU A 345 -1.84 -20.67 -17.37
C LEU A 345 -1.76 -20.31 -18.86
N LEU A 346 -0.80 -19.46 -19.22
CA LEU A 346 -0.66 -18.97 -20.60
C LEU A 346 -0.13 -20.03 -21.58
N LYS A 347 0.56 -21.08 -21.09
CA LYS A 347 0.97 -22.23 -21.91
C LYS A 347 -0.19 -23.13 -22.33
N GLY A 348 -1.34 -23.04 -21.65
CA GLY A 348 -2.55 -23.73 -22.07
C GLY A 348 -3.09 -23.19 -23.41
N SER A 349 -4.10 -23.85 -23.98
CA SER A 349 -4.83 -23.28 -25.12
C SER A 349 -5.61 -22.05 -24.66
N VAL A 350 -5.10 -20.85 -24.97
CA VAL A 350 -5.72 -19.58 -24.60
C VAL A 350 -6.45 -18.98 -25.80
N ASP A 351 -7.74 -18.78 -25.68
CA ASP A 351 -8.54 -18.01 -26.64
C ASP A 351 -8.66 -16.53 -26.22
N VAL A 352 -9.33 -15.73 -27.05
CA VAL A 352 -9.54 -14.31 -26.78
C VAL A 352 -10.27 -14.08 -25.46
N GLU A 353 -11.30 -14.87 -25.14
CA GLU A 353 -12.10 -14.70 -23.93
C GLU A 353 -11.29 -15.00 -22.66
N THR A 354 -10.56 -16.11 -22.65
CA THR A 354 -9.70 -16.53 -21.55
C THR A 354 -8.58 -15.53 -21.32
N MET A 355 -7.94 -15.06 -22.39
CA MET A 355 -6.94 -14.00 -22.31
C MET A 355 -7.51 -12.75 -21.67
N ASN A 356 -8.71 -12.34 -22.08
CA ASN A 356 -9.35 -11.16 -21.53
C ASN A 356 -9.62 -11.28 -20.03
N LYS A 357 -10.09 -12.44 -19.58
CA LYS A 357 -10.28 -12.72 -18.15
C LYS A 357 -8.97 -12.64 -17.38
N ILE A 358 -7.90 -13.27 -17.88
CA ILE A 358 -6.56 -13.21 -17.28
C ILE A 358 -6.10 -11.75 -17.09
N ILE A 359 -6.18 -10.95 -18.16
CA ILE A 359 -5.73 -9.55 -18.13
C ILE A 359 -6.60 -8.69 -17.21
N GLN A 360 -7.92 -8.87 -17.22
CA GLN A 360 -8.84 -8.08 -16.39
C GLN A 360 -8.72 -8.43 -14.91
N THR A 361 -8.45 -9.68 -14.54
CA THR A 361 -8.33 -10.10 -13.14
C THR A 361 -6.93 -9.84 -12.58
N ILE A 362 -5.87 -10.22 -13.30
CA ILE A 362 -4.49 -10.14 -12.77
C ILE A 362 -3.87 -8.77 -13.09
N GLY A 363 -4.16 -8.18 -14.25
CA GLY A 363 -3.59 -6.91 -14.69
C GLY A 363 -3.69 -5.77 -13.66
N PRO A 364 -4.85 -5.51 -13.04
CA PRO A 364 -4.99 -4.46 -12.03
C PRO A 364 -4.08 -4.62 -10.80
N SER A 365 -3.60 -5.83 -10.55
CA SER A 365 -2.68 -6.17 -9.45
C SER A 365 -1.21 -5.96 -9.81
N ALA A 366 -0.89 -5.99 -11.11
CA ALA A 366 0.44 -5.80 -11.63
C ALA A 366 0.77 -4.30 -11.78
N ARG A 367 0.85 -3.54 -10.67
CA ARG A 367 1.04 -2.07 -10.72
C ARG A 367 2.45 -1.57 -10.45
N SER A 368 3.24 -2.26 -9.63
CA SER A 368 4.60 -1.80 -9.34
C SER A 368 5.51 -1.93 -10.58
N PRO A 369 6.52 -1.06 -10.76
CA PRO A 369 7.36 -1.05 -11.95
C PRO A 369 7.92 -2.42 -12.37
N SER A 370 8.50 -3.15 -11.41
CA SER A 370 9.06 -4.48 -11.63
C SER A 370 7.99 -5.50 -12.03
N THR A 371 6.83 -5.43 -11.40
CA THR A 371 5.71 -6.32 -11.69
C THR A 371 5.11 -6.03 -13.07
N GLN A 372 4.99 -4.77 -13.47
CA GLN A 372 4.53 -4.40 -14.81
C GLN A 372 5.41 -5.04 -15.89
N ILE A 373 6.74 -4.89 -15.78
CA ILE A 373 7.71 -5.45 -16.73
C ILE A 373 7.58 -6.97 -16.79
N ARG A 374 7.55 -7.65 -15.64
CA ARG A 374 7.48 -9.11 -15.61
C ARG A 374 6.15 -9.62 -16.17
N PHE A 375 5.04 -8.94 -15.87
CA PHE A 375 3.72 -9.31 -16.38
C PHE A 375 3.65 -9.22 -17.91
N VAL A 376 4.09 -8.10 -18.51
CA VAL A 376 4.11 -7.97 -19.98
C VAL A 376 5.06 -8.97 -20.64
N LYS A 377 6.21 -9.25 -20.02
CA LYS A 377 7.18 -10.22 -20.54
C LYS A 377 6.64 -11.66 -20.46
N ALA A 378 5.90 -12.02 -19.41
CA ALA A 378 5.25 -13.32 -19.30
C ALA A 378 4.20 -13.53 -20.41
N ILE A 379 3.45 -12.49 -20.77
CA ILE A 379 2.51 -12.51 -21.90
C ILE A 379 3.26 -12.62 -23.24
N GLN A 380 4.29 -11.78 -23.43
CA GLN A 380 5.08 -11.74 -24.66
C GLN A 380 5.79 -13.07 -24.97
N PHE A 381 6.25 -13.77 -23.94
CA PHE A 381 6.98 -15.05 -24.04
C PHE A 381 6.15 -16.24 -23.54
N SER A 382 4.83 -16.14 -23.61
CA SER A 382 3.89 -17.16 -23.17
C SER A 382 3.95 -18.47 -23.96
N GLY A 383 4.52 -18.45 -25.17
CA GLY A 383 4.46 -19.57 -26.11
C GLY A 383 3.17 -19.62 -26.95
N ILE A 384 2.29 -18.63 -26.80
CA ILE A 384 1.10 -18.45 -27.65
C ILE A 384 1.56 -18.19 -29.09
N VAL A 385 1.01 -18.96 -30.03
CA VAL A 385 1.41 -18.93 -31.45
C VAL A 385 0.86 -17.69 -32.16
N ASP A 386 -0.35 -17.23 -31.81
CA ASP A 386 -0.96 -16.06 -32.45
C ASP A 386 -0.43 -14.73 -31.88
N PRO A 387 0.37 -13.97 -32.64
CA PRO A 387 0.89 -12.69 -32.18
C PRO A 387 -0.20 -11.62 -32.02
N HIS A 388 -1.35 -11.72 -32.71
CA HIS A 388 -2.44 -10.77 -32.54
C HIS A 388 -3.08 -10.89 -31.17
N LEU A 389 -3.21 -12.12 -30.66
CA LEU A 389 -3.71 -12.36 -29.31
C LEU A 389 -2.75 -11.81 -28.24
N ILE A 390 -1.44 -12.02 -28.42
CA ILE A 390 -0.41 -11.43 -27.55
C ILE A 390 -0.51 -9.91 -27.56
N LEU A 391 -0.55 -9.31 -28.75
CA LEU A 391 -0.68 -7.86 -28.88
C LEU A 391 -1.96 -7.38 -28.19
N LEU A 392 -3.12 -7.96 -28.50
CA LEU A 392 -4.40 -7.60 -27.90
C LEU A 392 -4.37 -7.65 -26.36
N ALA A 393 -3.73 -8.67 -25.79
CA ALA A 393 -3.58 -8.81 -24.34
C ALA A 393 -2.77 -7.66 -23.74
N LEU A 394 -1.62 -7.36 -24.34
CA LEU A 394 -0.76 -6.24 -23.95
C LEU A 394 -1.48 -4.89 -24.14
N LEU A 395 -2.29 -4.76 -25.19
CA LEU A 395 -3.07 -3.55 -25.42
C LEU A 395 -4.12 -3.34 -24.31
N ARG A 396 -4.80 -4.41 -23.91
CA ARG A 396 -5.80 -4.34 -22.84
C ARG A 396 -5.16 -4.01 -21.50
N TYR A 397 -4.01 -4.59 -21.20
CA TYR A 397 -3.28 -4.31 -19.97
C TYR A 397 -2.82 -2.85 -19.90
N SER A 398 -2.27 -2.31 -20.99
CA SER A 398 -1.92 -0.89 -21.05
C SER A 398 -3.14 0.02 -20.89
N LYS A 399 -4.32 -0.36 -21.39
CA LYS A 399 -5.58 0.36 -21.12
C LYS A 399 -5.96 0.34 -19.64
N ILE A 400 -5.71 -0.75 -18.92
CA ILE A 400 -5.99 -0.87 -17.47
C ILE A 400 -5.12 0.10 -16.66
N LEU A 401 -3.83 0.19 -16.99
CA LEU A 401 -2.89 1.05 -16.28
C LEU A 401 -2.96 2.52 -16.74
N GLY A 402 -3.28 2.77 -18.00
CA GLY A 402 -3.30 4.12 -18.57
C GLY A 402 -1.95 4.82 -18.41
N ASP A 403 -1.97 6.00 -17.80
CA ASP A 403 -0.78 6.82 -17.56
C ASP A 403 0.17 6.23 -16.51
N ASP A 404 -0.31 5.32 -15.63
CA ASP A 404 0.50 4.65 -14.61
C ASP A 404 1.44 3.58 -15.20
N MET A 405 1.31 3.26 -16.49
CA MET A 405 2.18 2.30 -17.14
C MET A 405 3.56 2.89 -17.41
N ILE A 406 4.60 2.23 -16.92
CA ILE A 406 5.98 2.68 -17.10
C ILE A 406 6.48 2.44 -18.53
N ASP A 407 7.49 3.21 -18.93
CA ASP A 407 8.03 3.16 -20.30
C ASP A 407 8.60 1.81 -20.69
N ASP A 408 9.31 1.12 -19.79
CA ASP A 408 9.86 -0.22 -20.06
C ASP A 408 8.77 -1.26 -20.36
N ALA A 409 7.62 -1.14 -19.69
CA ALA A 409 6.47 -1.99 -19.97
C ALA A 409 5.84 -1.61 -21.31
N LYS A 410 5.70 -0.30 -21.61
CA LYS A 410 5.18 0.20 -22.90
C LYS A 410 6.06 -0.26 -24.07
N ILE A 411 7.38 -0.24 -23.93
CA ILE A 411 8.34 -0.76 -24.92
C ILE A 411 8.03 -2.22 -25.30
N SER A 412 7.64 -3.05 -24.33
CA SER A 412 7.27 -4.45 -24.59
C SER A 412 6.00 -4.57 -25.45
N VAL A 413 5.05 -3.65 -25.31
CA VAL A 413 3.86 -3.62 -26.17
C VAL A 413 4.22 -3.21 -27.60
N ILE A 414 5.07 -2.19 -27.73
CA ILE A 414 5.57 -1.73 -29.02
C ILE A 414 6.37 -2.83 -29.73
N GLN A 415 7.18 -3.58 -28.99
CA GLN A 415 7.89 -4.76 -29.50
C GLN A 415 6.94 -5.80 -30.11
N ALA A 416 5.83 -6.12 -29.43
CA ALA A 416 4.84 -7.05 -29.93
C ALA A 416 4.16 -6.53 -31.21
N ALA A 417 3.87 -5.23 -31.27
CA ALA A 417 3.26 -4.60 -32.42
C ALA A 417 4.17 -4.58 -33.67
N PHE A 418 5.50 -4.65 -33.50
CA PHE A 418 6.46 -4.80 -34.59
C PHE A 418 6.56 -6.23 -35.17
N HIS A 419 5.85 -7.21 -34.60
CA HIS A 419 5.79 -8.55 -35.15
C HIS A 419 5.24 -8.53 -36.60
N PRO A 420 5.85 -9.20 -37.59
CA PRO A 420 5.47 -9.12 -39.00
C PRO A 420 3.96 -9.21 -39.28
N TYR A 421 3.26 -10.10 -38.58
CA TYR A 421 1.82 -10.28 -38.72
C TYR A 421 0.97 -9.14 -38.11
N CYS A 422 1.46 -8.40 -37.12
CA CYS A 422 0.73 -7.32 -36.45
C CYS A 422 1.10 -5.91 -36.92
N ARG A 423 2.08 -5.78 -37.83
CA ARG A 423 2.65 -4.47 -38.22
C ARG A 423 1.62 -3.50 -38.80
N ASN A 424 0.57 -4.02 -39.46
CA ASN A 424 -0.49 -3.19 -40.02
C ASN A 424 -1.37 -2.58 -38.93
N THR A 425 -1.45 -3.20 -37.75
CA THR A 425 -2.22 -2.74 -36.60
C THR A 425 -1.54 -1.59 -35.86
N LEU A 426 -0.23 -1.33 -36.08
CA LEU A 426 0.51 -0.25 -35.42
C LEU A 426 -0.13 1.13 -35.66
N LYS A 427 -0.62 1.38 -36.89
CA LYS A 427 -1.27 2.65 -37.24
C LYS A 427 -2.57 2.87 -36.47
N ASP A 428 -3.39 1.84 -36.40
CA ASP A 428 -4.66 1.88 -35.67
C ASP A 428 -4.41 1.90 -34.15
N MET A 429 -3.36 1.23 -33.69
CA MET A 429 -2.93 1.21 -32.31
C MET A 429 -2.54 2.61 -31.83
N PHE A 430 -1.68 3.34 -32.55
CA PHE A 430 -1.26 4.70 -32.15
C PHE A 430 -2.38 5.73 -32.21
N SER A 431 -3.38 5.55 -33.08
CA SER A 431 -4.53 6.45 -33.14
C SER A 431 -5.58 6.16 -32.06
N LEU A 432 -5.79 4.89 -31.71
CA LEU A 432 -6.71 4.47 -30.63
C LEU A 432 -6.09 4.66 -29.24
N TRP A 433 -4.77 4.50 -29.13
CA TRP A 433 -4.02 4.75 -27.93
C TRP A 433 -3.53 6.18 -27.92
N LYS A 434 -4.20 7.03 -27.14
CA LYS A 434 -3.69 8.35 -26.72
C LYS A 434 -2.40 8.24 -25.86
N LEU A 435 -1.55 7.25 -26.08
CA LEU A 435 -0.23 7.14 -25.47
C LEU A 435 0.57 8.36 -25.92
N LYS A 436 0.75 9.31 -25.00
CA LYS A 436 1.73 10.36 -25.16
C LYS A 436 3.09 9.68 -25.31
N MET A 437 3.61 9.59 -26.52
CA MET A 437 4.97 9.12 -26.76
C MET A 437 5.93 10.12 -26.13
N ASN A 438 6.69 9.66 -25.14
CA ASN A 438 7.81 10.43 -24.62
C ASN A 438 9.10 10.08 -25.39
N ASP A 439 10.19 10.74 -25.04
CA ASP A 439 11.44 10.67 -25.80
C ASP A 439 12.06 9.29 -25.78
N VAL A 440 11.86 8.55 -24.68
CA VAL A 440 12.34 7.17 -24.52
C VAL A 440 11.66 6.26 -25.54
N ILE A 441 10.33 6.32 -25.62
CA ILE A 441 9.53 5.52 -26.54
C ILE A 441 9.83 5.88 -28.01
N MET A 442 9.89 7.18 -28.31
CA MET A 442 10.21 7.65 -29.67
C MET A 442 11.61 7.19 -30.10
N LYS A 443 12.61 7.32 -29.23
CA LYS A 443 13.97 6.83 -29.49
C LYS A 443 13.99 5.34 -29.77
N TYR A 444 13.25 4.55 -28.97
CA TYR A 444 13.13 3.11 -29.20
C TYR A 444 12.54 2.80 -30.57
N ILE A 445 11.42 3.43 -30.95
CA ILE A 445 10.77 3.26 -32.25
C ILE A 445 11.74 3.59 -33.39
N VAL A 446 12.38 4.75 -33.35
CA VAL A 446 13.33 5.20 -34.39
C VAL A 446 14.52 4.25 -34.54
N THR A 447 15.01 3.66 -33.44
CA THR A 447 16.10 2.67 -33.51
C THR A 447 15.69 1.32 -34.11
N LYS A 448 14.40 0.98 -34.07
CA LYS A 448 13.87 -0.32 -34.53
C LYS A 448 13.17 -0.27 -35.88
N LEU A 449 12.73 0.91 -36.31
CA LEU A 449 12.20 1.13 -37.65
C LEU A 449 13.31 0.99 -38.69
N ASP A 450 13.08 0.09 -39.62
CA ASP A 450 13.77 0.13 -40.91
C ASP A 450 13.16 1.26 -41.77
N GLU A 451 13.97 1.86 -42.63
CA GLU A 451 13.59 3.04 -43.45
C GLU A 451 12.42 2.75 -44.38
N SER A 452 12.19 1.45 -44.66
CA SER A 452 11.08 0.92 -45.44
C SER A 452 9.71 1.02 -44.74
N TYR A 453 9.67 1.22 -43.42
CA TYR A 453 8.43 1.28 -42.63
C TYR A 453 8.17 2.69 -42.12
N TRP A 454 7.57 3.50 -42.98
CA TRP A 454 7.18 4.86 -42.63
C TRP A 454 5.75 4.91 -42.09
N TYR A 455 5.61 5.23 -40.81
CA TYR A 455 4.32 5.53 -40.18
C TYR A 455 4.00 7.03 -40.35
N GLY A 456 2.72 7.35 -40.53
CA GLY A 456 2.27 8.73 -40.77
C GLY A 456 2.74 9.70 -39.70
N ILE A 457 3.21 10.86 -40.12
CA ILE A 457 3.87 11.87 -39.28
C ILE A 457 2.92 12.43 -38.21
N GLU A 458 1.62 12.43 -38.52
CA GLU A 458 0.53 12.75 -37.58
C GLU A 458 0.48 11.86 -36.32
N MET A 459 1.24 10.77 -36.23
CA MET A 459 1.30 9.91 -35.03
C MET A 459 2.22 10.43 -33.93
N PHE A 460 3.17 11.29 -34.27
CA PHE A 460 4.14 11.84 -33.34
C PHE A 460 3.72 13.28 -33.04
N GLY A 461 2.99 13.49 -31.94
CA GLY A 461 2.31 14.75 -31.64
C GLY A 461 3.17 16.03 -31.64
N ASP A 462 4.50 15.89 -31.62
CA ASP A 462 5.46 16.98 -31.82
C ASP A 462 6.51 16.58 -32.88
N ILE A 463 6.33 17.10 -34.10
CA ILE A 463 7.18 16.82 -35.26
C ILE A 463 8.63 17.25 -35.01
N LEU A 464 8.85 18.38 -34.36
CA LEU A 464 10.20 18.88 -34.09
C LEU A 464 10.93 18.01 -33.08
N LYS A 465 10.25 17.62 -32.00
CA LYS A 465 10.81 16.72 -31.00
C LYS A 465 11.19 15.37 -31.62
N PHE A 466 10.35 14.85 -32.51
CA PHE A 466 10.66 13.63 -33.26
C PHE A 466 11.86 13.83 -34.21
N ALA A 467 11.93 14.95 -34.93
CA ALA A 467 13.07 15.29 -35.79
C ALA A 467 14.41 15.33 -35.02
N LYS A 468 14.39 15.91 -33.81
CA LYS A 468 15.56 15.93 -32.91
C LYS A 468 16.01 14.52 -32.56
N ILE A 469 15.09 13.64 -32.16
CA ILE A 469 15.41 12.24 -31.84
C ILE A 469 15.97 11.49 -33.05
N CYS A 470 15.41 11.69 -34.24
CA CYS A 470 15.93 11.08 -35.47
C CYS A 470 17.34 11.56 -35.80
N THR A 471 17.61 12.84 -35.58
CA THR A 471 18.96 13.42 -35.67
C THR A 471 19.89 12.74 -34.67
N ASP A 472 19.48 12.65 -33.40
CA ASP A 472 20.27 12.05 -32.32
C ASP A 472 20.58 10.56 -32.56
N VAL A 473 19.67 9.80 -33.18
CA VAL A 473 19.84 8.38 -33.50
C VAL A 473 20.58 8.14 -34.83
N GLY A 474 20.79 9.18 -35.66
CA GLY A 474 21.54 9.07 -36.92
C GLY A 474 20.68 8.70 -38.13
N LYS A 475 19.36 8.92 -38.07
CA LYS A 475 18.42 8.68 -39.18
C LYS A 475 18.25 9.98 -40.00
N SER A 476 19.26 10.33 -40.80
CA SER A 476 19.37 11.61 -41.52
C SER A 476 18.18 11.89 -42.45
N GLU A 477 17.77 10.92 -43.27
CA GLU A 477 16.67 11.06 -44.24
C GLU A 477 15.32 11.31 -43.56
N ILE A 478 15.08 10.59 -42.46
CA ILE A 478 13.85 10.69 -41.67
C ILE A 478 13.78 12.04 -40.97
N ALA A 479 14.86 12.43 -40.29
CA ALA A 479 14.96 13.71 -39.61
C ALA A 479 14.75 14.88 -40.59
N ARG A 480 15.37 14.80 -41.77
CA ARG A 480 15.21 15.78 -42.84
C ARG A 480 13.76 15.94 -43.29
N LYS A 481 13.07 14.82 -43.57
CA LYS A 481 11.65 14.84 -43.95
C LYS A 481 10.77 15.50 -42.88
N MET A 482 11.07 15.29 -41.60
CA MET A 482 10.33 15.94 -40.51
C MET A 482 10.54 17.46 -40.50
N ILE A 483 11.79 17.89 -40.61
CA ILE A 483 12.16 19.30 -40.61
C ILE A 483 11.47 20.01 -41.78
N ILE A 484 11.52 19.42 -42.98
CA ILE A 484 10.84 19.97 -44.16
C ILE A 484 9.32 20.03 -43.94
N LYS A 485 8.70 18.95 -43.43
CA LYS A 485 7.24 18.96 -43.19
C LYS A 485 6.85 20.05 -42.19
N PHE A 486 7.58 20.20 -41.09
CA PHE A 486 7.30 21.24 -40.10
C PHE A 486 7.37 22.66 -40.69
N VAL A 487 8.33 22.91 -41.58
CA VAL A 487 8.42 24.15 -42.35
C VAL A 487 7.21 24.34 -43.26
N LEU A 488 6.83 23.30 -44.02
CA LEU A 488 5.68 23.34 -44.93
C LEU A 488 4.36 23.58 -44.18
N ASP A 489 4.25 23.13 -42.93
CA ASP A 489 3.11 23.37 -42.04
C ASP A 489 3.13 24.79 -41.41
N GLY A 490 4.09 25.66 -41.78
CA GLY A 490 4.19 27.06 -41.37
C GLY A 490 4.93 27.31 -40.05
N GLY A 491 5.68 26.33 -39.54
CA GLY A 491 6.32 26.38 -38.21
C GLY A 491 7.64 27.17 -38.11
N GLU A 492 8.12 27.77 -39.20
CA GLU A 492 9.48 28.34 -39.30
C GLU A 492 9.84 29.39 -38.22
N SER A 493 8.85 30.05 -37.62
CA SER A 493 9.06 31.07 -36.58
C SER A 493 9.32 30.51 -35.17
N SER A 494 9.38 29.18 -35.00
CA SER A 494 9.64 28.53 -33.71
C SER A 494 11.12 28.61 -33.29
N GLU A 495 11.42 29.08 -32.07
CA GLU A 495 12.80 29.08 -31.53
C GLU A 495 13.41 27.67 -31.51
N ASN A 496 12.60 26.64 -31.19
CA ASN A 496 13.02 25.24 -31.17
C ASN A 496 13.45 24.72 -32.54
N PHE A 497 12.90 25.27 -33.63
CA PHE A 497 13.26 24.87 -35.00
C PHE A 497 14.70 25.24 -35.34
N THR A 498 15.14 26.44 -34.94
CA THR A 498 16.49 26.92 -35.21
C THR A 498 17.53 26.03 -34.54
N GLU A 499 17.31 25.66 -33.28
CA GLU A 499 18.19 24.74 -32.54
C GLU A 499 18.27 23.37 -33.23
N ILE A 500 17.13 22.80 -33.62
CA ILE A 500 17.08 21.46 -34.22
C ILE A 500 17.72 21.43 -35.61
N ARG A 501 17.52 22.47 -36.43
CA ARG A 501 18.18 22.61 -37.74
C ARG A 501 19.70 22.72 -37.59
N GLN A 502 20.18 23.52 -36.63
CA GLN A 502 21.62 23.62 -36.36
C GLN A 502 22.20 22.29 -35.86
N ASN A 503 21.49 21.57 -34.99
CA ASN A 503 21.90 20.24 -34.54
C ASN A 503 22.01 19.27 -35.74
N TYR A 504 21.02 19.27 -36.65
CA TYR A 504 21.07 18.48 -37.87
C TYR A 504 22.30 18.80 -38.75
N ILE A 505 22.53 20.09 -39.02
CA ILE A 505 23.68 20.56 -39.83
C ILE A 505 24.99 20.13 -39.17
N SER A 506 25.12 20.31 -37.85
CA SER A 506 26.35 19.95 -37.12
C SER A 506 26.66 18.45 -37.21
N LYS A 507 25.62 17.61 -37.27
CA LYS A 507 25.75 16.16 -37.21
C LYS A 507 25.93 15.49 -38.57
N PHE A 508 25.27 16.00 -39.61
CA PHE A 508 25.27 15.40 -40.94
C PHE A 508 26.00 16.25 -41.99
N GLY A 509 26.41 17.47 -41.64
CA GLY A 509 27.18 18.36 -42.51
C GLY A 509 26.38 18.98 -43.66
N GLU A 510 25.04 18.89 -43.63
CA GLU A 510 24.17 19.42 -44.68
C GLU A 510 22.96 20.14 -44.11
N ASP A 511 22.43 21.10 -44.86
CA ASP A 511 21.18 21.77 -44.51
C ASP A 511 19.98 20.91 -44.94
N PRO A 512 19.07 20.54 -44.01
CA PRO A 512 17.94 19.68 -44.32
C PRO A 512 16.99 20.31 -45.36
N LEU A 513 17.01 21.64 -45.55
CA LEU A 513 16.13 22.36 -46.48
C LEU A 513 16.68 22.45 -47.92
N ILE A 514 17.94 22.08 -48.18
CA ILE A 514 18.56 22.21 -49.52
C ILE A 514 18.44 20.88 -50.28
N PRO A 515 17.75 20.80 -51.44
CA PRO A 515 17.53 19.55 -52.18
C PRO A 515 18.82 18.77 -52.48
N MET A 516 18.81 17.43 -52.32
CA MET A 516 19.98 16.59 -52.62
C MET A 516 20.49 16.72 -54.07
N SER A 517 19.64 17.12 -55.00
CA SER A 517 19.98 17.35 -56.40
C SER A 517 20.83 18.61 -56.66
N GLN A 518 21.12 19.40 -55.63
CA GLN A 518 21.97 20.61 -55.71
C GLN A 518 23.36 20.44 -55.06
N LYS A 519 23.73 19.23 -54.65
CA LYS A 519 25.12 18.94 -54.24
C LYS A 519 26.03 18.86 -55.47
N GLN A 520 26.74 19.95 -55.75
CA GLN A 520 27.98 19.92 -56.52
C GLN A 520 29.15 19.54 -55.61
#